data_AF-A0A6A7G6N4-F1
#
_entry.id   AF-A0A6A7G6N4-F1
#
_cell.length_a   1.000
_cell.length_b   1.000
_cell.length_c   1.000
_cell.angle_alpha   90.00
_cell.angle_beta   90.00
_cell.angle_gamma   90.00
#
_symmetry.space_group_name_H-M   'P 1'
#
loop_
_entity.id
_entity.type
_entity.pdbx_description
1 polymer ?
#
loop_
_entity_poly.entity_id
_entity_poly.type
_entity_poly.pdbx_seq_one_letter_code
_entity_poly.pdbx_strand_id
1 'polypeptide(L)'
;MDTGQYSLFGSNNSSSTSNGSSSSTNAAIAASSLVPGKSIWTAREEVRLLDAIEQYGFGNWEDISRHIETKTAEEARVKYIGCYIDGSIGRATWGPAMDRRQLPLEHNNTEAGSNSWQVPDGPLSPSLPSSLGSMAQFGEPSPQHCAALGSLPLRDDFEREWDNEAECAVAPLFLHSQDDEDIDIALKLVQVDMYLRSLRERSRRKRVVRDFELIPLFFKKEQDRQHQQPRKKHKDEREVVSEKLRGVSQFQTASEHHNLVKSLLKEKQLRARIKELVRYRRNGIRHVEECYEFDTARARREKRKDFKKKG
;
A
#
# COMPACT_ATOMS: atom_id res chain seq x y z
N MET A 1 54.07 41.64 4.71
CA MET A 1 54.07 41.48 3.24
C MET A 1 52.66 41.80 2.78
N ASP A 2 52.56 42.85 1.98
CA ASP A 2 51.44 43.43 1.21
C ASP A 2 50.04 43.46 1.85
N THR A 3 49.41 44.58 2.21
CA THR A 3 49.17 45.90 1.56
C THR A 3 48.30 45.88 0.29
N GLY A 4 47.19 46.62 0.33
CA GLY A 4 46.38 47.01 -0.83
C GLY A 4 44.88 47.15 -0.52
N GLN A 5 44.42 48.09 0.31
CA GLN A 5 44.22 49.54 0.10
C GLN A 5 42.96 49.98 -0.67
N TYR A 6 42.17 50.82 0.04
CA TYR A 6 41.45 52.06 -0.33
C TYR A 6 40.27 52.01 -1.33
N SER A 7 39.04 52.33 -0.92
CA SER A 7 38.45 53.62 -0.50
C SER A 7 38.12 54.53 -1.68
N LEU A 8 36.90 55.08 -1.72
CA LEU A 8 36.70 56.53 -1.85
C LEU A 8 35.24 56.94 -1.58
N PHE A 9 35.09 57.92 -0.70
CA PHE A 9 33.87 58.68 -0.42
C PHE A 9 33.29 59.37 -1.67
N GLY A 10 31.98 59.64 -1.62
CA GLY A 10 31.33 60.72 -2.36
C GLY A 10 30.36 61.47 -1.44
N SER A 11 30.80 62.61 -0.94
CA SER A 11 30.13 63.53 -0.01
C SER A 11 28.98 64.33 -0.66
N ASN A 12 28.00 64.77 0.15
CA ASN A 12 27.75 66.22 0.35
C ASN A 12 26.66 66.54 1.40
N ASN A 13 27.07 67.31 2.42
CA ASN A 13 26.50 68.58 2.96
C ASN A 13 25.02 68.94 2.67
N SER A 14 24.24 69.62 3.51
CA SER A 14 24.50 70.41 4.73
C SER A 14 23.17 70.97 5.31
N SER A 15 23.09 71.04 6.64
CA SER A 15 22.39 72.02 7.52
C SER A 15 21.14 72.80 7.07
N SER A 16 20.08 72.80 7.90
CA SER A 16 19.66 74.00 8.69
C SER A 16 18.37 73.78 9.51
N THR A 17 18.33 74.52 10.60
CA THR A 17 17.41 74.61 11.75
C THR A 17 15.98 75.10 11.45
N SER A 18 14.98 74.67 12.24
CA SER A 18 14.08 75.58 12.99
C SER A 18 13.02 74.83 13.81
N ASN A 19 12.78 75.34 15.02
CA ASN A 19 11.68 74.99 15.93
C ASN A 19 10.34 75.52 15.42
N GLY A 20 9.23 74.83 15.76
CA GLY A 20 7.88 75.35 15.61
C GLY A 20 6.82 74.37 16.10
N SER A 21 6.21 74.69 17.24
CA SER A 21 5.25 73.90 18.01
C SER A 21 3.85 73.77 17.38
N SER A 22 3.11 72.75 17.83
CA SER A 22 1.64 72.55 17.80
C SER A 22 0.96 72.52 16.43
N SER A 23 0.26 71.46 16.04
CA SER A 23 -1.10 71.15 16.50
C SER A 23 -1.56 69.80 15.93
N SER A 24 -2.37 69.09 16.71
CA SER A 24 -3.01 67.81 16.44
C SER A 24 -3.66 67.67 15.06
N THR A 25 -3.42 66.57 14.35
CA THR A 25 -4.43 65.84 13.57
C THR A 25 -4.02 64.37 13.37
N ASN A 26 -4.92 63.46 13.74
CA ASN A 26 -4.84 62.05 13.36
C ASN A 26 -4.95 61.95 11.84
N ALA A 27 -3.85 61.58 11.17
CA ALA A 27 -3.86 61.26 9.75
C ALA A 27 -3.43 59.80 9.56
N ALA A 28 -4.38 59.00 9.09
CA ALA A 28 -4.21 57.61 8.72
C ALA A 28 -3.06 57.46 7.73
N ILE A 29 -2.07 56.62 8.07
CA ILE A 29 -1.06 56.16 7.11
C ILE A 29 -1.74 55.09 6.25
N ALA A 30 -2.47 55.54 5.23
CA ALA A 30 -2.88 54.69 4.14
C ALA A 30 -1.62 54.33 3.33
N ALA A 31 -1.18 53.08 3.42
CA ALA A 31 -0.10 52.55 2.60
C ALA A 31 -0.56 52.54 1.13
N SER A 32 -0.13 53.55 0.38
CA SER A 32 -0.37 53.66 -1.06
C SER A 32 0.47 52.61 -1.80
N SER A 33 -0.21 51.81 -2.63
CA SER A 33 0.40 50.79 -3.50
C SER A 33 1.31 51.41 -4.55
N LEU A 34 2.45 50.76 -4.82
CA LEU A 34 3.38 51.09 -5.91
C LEU A 34 3.36 50.05 -7.06
N VAL A 35 2.46 49.05 -7.04
CA VAL A 35 2.31 48.09 -8.15
C VAL A 35 0.84 47.72 -8.35
N PRO A 36 0.23 47.97 -9.52
CA PRO A 36 -1.14 47.52 -9.81
C PRO A 36 -1.15 46.00 -10.00
N GLY A 37 -1.95 45.28 -9.19
CA GLY A 37 -2.26 43.86 -9.43
C GLY A 37 -1.75 42.84 -8.40
N LYS A 38 -1.03 43.26 -7.35
CA LYS A 38 -0.67 42.36 -6.23
C LYS A 38 -1.61 42.62 -5.05
N SER A 39 -2.46 41.65 -4.70
CA SER A 39 -3.30 41.74 -3.51
C SER A 39 -2.40 41.68 -2.26
N ILE A 40 -2.17 42.85 -1.66
CA ILE A 40 -1.37 42.95 -0.44
C ILE A 40 -2.23 42.36 0.68
N TRP A 41 -1.76 41.25 1.25
CA TRP A 41 -2.34 40.67 2.46
C TRP A 41 -1.89 41.51 3.65
N THR A 42 -2.84 41.98 4.44
CA THR A 42 -2.53 42.65 5.69
C THR A 42 -2.27 41.62 6.79
N ALA A 43 -1.46 41.97 7.79
CA ALA A 43 -1.18 41.08 8.91
C ALA A 43 -2.45 40.62 9.64
N ARG A 44 -3.49 41.47 9.69
CA ARG A 44 -4.79 41.13 10.28
C ARG A 44 -5.55 40.08 9.47
N GLU A 45 -5.51 40.15 8.15
CA GLU A 45 -6.11 39.13 7.28
C GLU A 45 -5.35 37.81 7.38
N GLU A 46 -4.03 37.86 7.53
CA GLU A 46 -3.19 36.68 7.72
C GLU A 46 -3.46 35.97 9.05
N VAL A 47 -3.64 36.71 10.15
CA VAL A 47 -4.05 36.12 11.44
C VAL A 47 -5.41 35.44 11.32
N ARG A 48 -6.40 36.10 10.69
CA ARG A 48 -7.73 35.49 10.47
C ARG A 48 -7.68 34.25 9.60
N LEU A 49 -6.80 34.21 8.60
CA LEU A 49 -6.59 33.03 7.76
C LEU A 49 -6.09 31.84 8.59
N LEU A 50 -5.13 32.07 9.50
CA LEU A 50 -4.58 31.02 10.36
C LEU A 50 -5.62 30.55 11.40
N ASP A 51 -6.32 31.47 12.05
CA ASP A 51 -7.39 31.16 13.01
C ASP A 51 -8.52 30.35 12.35
N ALA A 52 -8.90 30.72 11.12
CA ALA A 52 -9.92 30.00 10.36
C ALA A 52 -9.45 28.58 9.98
N ILE A 53 -8.17 28.40 9.64
CA ILE A 53 -7.63 27.08 9.32
C ILE A 53 -7.58 26.19 10.56
N GLU A 54 -7.27 26.75 11.73
CA GLU A 54 -7.34 26.02 12.99
C GLU A 54 -8.77 25.57 13.31
N GLN A 55 -9.77 26.43 13.08
CA GLN A 55 -11.16 26.15 13.40
C GLN A 55 -11.86 25.21 12.41
N TYR A 56 -11.68 25.42 11.10
CA TYR A 56 -12.42 24.69 10.04
C TYR A 56 -11.60 23.59 9.38
N GLY A 57 -10.30 23.54 9.62
CA GLY A 57 -9.39 22.57 9.05
C GLY A 57 -8.95 22.89 7.62
N PHE A 58 -7.77 22.39 7.26
CA PHE A 58 -7.20 22.54 5.92
C PHE A 58 -8.09 21.87 4.86
N GLY A 59 -8.36 22.57 3.75
CA GLY A 59 -9.18 22.05 2.65
C GLY A 59 -10.59 22.64 2.58
N ASN A 60 -11.11 23.15 3.70
CA ASN A 60 -12.43 23.78 3.75
C ASN A 60 -12.38 25.28 3.40
N TRP A 61 -11.88 25.61 2.20
CA TRP A 61 -11.55 26.98 1.78
C TRP A 61 -12.76 27.90 1.67
N GLU A 62 -13.96 27.36 1.46
CA GLU A 62 -15.20 28.14 1.41
C GLU A 62 -15.54 28.73 2.77
N ASP A 63 -15.50 27.93 3.84
CA ASP A 63 -15.78 28.41 5.19
C ASP A 63 -14.63 29.28 5.72
N ILE A 64 -13.39 28.98 5.36
CA ILE A 64 -12.22 29.81 5.68
C ILE A 64 -12.35 31.20 5.05
N SER A 65 -12.77 31.29 3.79
CA SER A 65 -12.99 32.57 3.11
C SER A 65 -14.11 33.39 3.76
N ARG A 66 -15.20 32.73 4.18
CA ARG A 66 -16.29 33.39 4.94
C ARG A 66 -15.82 33.96 6.27
N HIS A 67 -14.88 33.30 6.95
CA HIS A 67 -14.31 33.77 8.22
C HIS A 67 -13.31 34.93 8.04
N ILE A 68 -12.62 35.00 6.89
CA ILE A 68 -11.73 36.12 6.55
C ILE A 68 -12.52 37.34 6.08
N GLU A 69 -13.67 37.11 5.44
CA GLU A 69 -14.64 38.08 4.87
C GLU A 69 -14.11 38.92 3.69
N THR A 70 -12.81 39.20 3.63
CA THR A 70 -12.20 40.13 2.67
C THR A 70 -11.53 39.47 1.46
N LYS A 71 -11.35 38.14 1.49
CA LYS A 71 -10.61 37.36 0.47
C LYS A 71 -11.41 36.16 0.03
N THR A 72 -11.24 35.78 -1.23
CA THR A 72 -11.90 34.60 -1.81
C THR A 72 -11.24 33.30 -1.34
N ALA A 73 -11.97 32.19 -1.46
CA ALA A 73 -11.48 30.84 -1.12
C ALA A 73 -10.18 30.50 -1.86
N GLU A 74 -10.09 30.84 -3.14
CA GLU A 74 -8.91 30.55 -3.95
C GLU A 74 -7.72 31.42 -3.53
N GLU A 75 -7.93 32.70 -3.23
CA GLU A 75 -6.86 33.57 -2.72
C GLU A 75 -6.34 33.11 -1.36
N ALA A 76 -7.24 32.70 -0.46
CA ALA A 76 -6.90 32.16 0.85
C ALA A 76 -6.08 30.86 0.73
N ARG A 77 -6.51 29.95 -0.16
CA ARG A 77 -5.79 28.72 -0.50
C ARG A 77 -4.39 29.03 -1.02
N VAL A 78 -4.27 29.87 -2.04
CA VAL A 78 -2.99 30.21 -2.67
C VAL A 78 -2.03 30.88 -1.68
N LYS A 79 -2.53 31.80 -0.84
CA LYS A 79 -1.70 32.45 0.20
C LYS A 79 -1.20 31.44 1.23
N TYR A 80 -2.08 30.57 1.73
CA TYR A 80 -1.71 29.61 2.76
C TYR A 80 -0.70 28.59 2.22
N ILE A 81 -1.01 27.97 1.08
CA ILE A 81 -0.14 26.98 0.45
C ILE A 81 1.20 27.61 0.08
N GLY A 82 1.19 28.74 -0.63
CA GLY A 82 2.41 29.39 -1.11
C GLY A 82 3.32 29.93 0.01
N CYS A 83 2.78 30.23 1.20
CA CYS A 83 3.58 30.77 2.32
C CYS A 83 3.96 29.71 3.35
N TYR A 84 3.02 28.84 3.72
CA TYR A 84 3.14 27.93 4.88
C TYR A 84 3.34 26.46 4.50
N ILE A 85 3.13 26.08 3.24
CA ILE A 85 3.36 24.71 2.75
C ILE A 85 4.55 24.71 1.78
N ASP A 86 4.40 25.38 0.64
CA ASP A 86 5.42 25.47 -0.41
C ASP A 86 6.36 26.67 -0.21
N GLY A 87 6.09 27.51 0.78
CA GLY A 87 6.91 28.68 1.09
C GLY A 87 8.20 28.33 1.83
N SER A 88 8.99 29.35 2.14
CA SER A 88 10.19 29.20 2.98
C SER A 88 9.86 28.65 4.38
N ILE A 89 8.74 29.10 4.96
CA ILE A 89 8.27 28.64 6.27
C ILE A 89 7.91 27.16 6.19
N GLY A 90 7.07 26.78 5.22
CA GLY A 90 6.67 25.39 5.03
C GLY A 90 7.84 24.45 4.76
N ARG A 91 8.78 24.81 3.89
CA ARG A 91 9.99 23.99 3.69
C ARG A 91 10.83 23.82 4.96
N ALA A 92 10.93 24.85 5.78
CA ALA A 92 11.71 24.80 7.03
C ALA A 92 11.01 24.05 8.16
N THR A 93 9.67 24.09 8.23
CA THR A 93 8.89 23.45 9.30
C THR A 93 8.42 22.04 8.91
N TRP A 94 7.98 21.86 7.67
CA TRP A 94 7.44 20.63 7.14
C TRP A 94 8.53 19.64 6.73
N GLY A 95 9.65 20.08 6.15
CA GLY A 95 10.75 19.19 5.74
C GLY A 95 11.26 18.30 6.88
N PRO A 96 11.73 18.88 8.01
CA PRO A 96 12.13 18.11 9.18
C PRO A 96 10.98 17.34 9.84
N ALA A 97 9.73 17.77 9.68
CA ALA A 97 8.56 17.07 10.19
C ALA A 97 8.14 15.89 9.30
N MET A 98 8.44 15.91 7.99
CA MET A 98 8.28 14.79 7.07
C MET A 98 9.38 13.75 7.30
N ASP A 99 10.63 14.18 7.46
CA ASP A 99 11.77 13.29 7.69
C ASP A 99 11.64 12.51 9.00
N ARG A 100 11.04 13.13 10.04
CA ARG A 100 10.73 12.49 11.33
C ARG A 100 9.46 11.64 11.31
N ARG A 101 8.63 11.75 10.27
CA ARG A 101 7.36 11.02 10.13
C ARG A 101 7.55 9.63 9.51
N GLN A 102 8.67 8.96 9.79
CA GLN A 102 8.84 7.52 9.54
C GLN A 102 7.99 6.69 10.49
N LEU A 103 6.71 7.06 10.67
CA LEU A 103 5.71 6.15 11.20
C LEU A 103 5.42 5.11 10.11
N PRO A 104 5.20 3.84 10.48
CA PRO A 104 4.67 2.86 9.54
C PRO A 104 3.36 3.41 8.97
N LEU A 105 3.39 3.78 7.70
CA LEU A 105 2.23 4.28 6.97
C LEU A 105 1.14 3.21 7.01
N GLU A 106 0.09 3.48 7.80
CA GLU A 106 -1.22 2.88 7.69
C GLU A 106 -1.76 3.15 6.27
N HIS A 107 -1.92 2.08 5.47
CA HIS A 107 -2.80 1.84 4.31
C HIS A 107 -3.38 3.00 3.47
N ASN A 108 -2.78 4.19 3.38
CA ASN A 108 -3.20 5.24 2.46
C ASN A 108 -2.07 6.26 2.25
N ASN A 109 -1.38 6.17 1.10
CA ASN A 109 -0.60 7.22 0.42
C ASN A 109 0.90 7.42 0.73
N THR A 110 1.72 7.03 -0.26
CA THR A 110 2.89 7.74 -0.88
C THR A 110 4.07 8.13 0.05
N GLU A 111 5.36 7.92 -0.25
CA GLU A 111 6.10 8.02 -1.52
C GLU A 111 7.37 7.13 -1.53
N ALA A 112 7.83 6.85 -2.75
CA ALA A 112 9.06 6.13 -3.05
C ALA A 112 10.30 6.91 -2.58
N GLY A 113 10.98 6.41 -1.54
CA GLY A 113 12.28 6.94 -1.15
C GLY A 113 12.92 6.18 0.02
N SER A 114 13.94 5.38 -0.30
CA SER A 114 15.01 4.94 0.59
C SER A 114 14.68 3.93 1.73
N ASN A 115 15.12 2.68 1.50
CA ASN A 115 15.61 1.72 2.51
C ASN A 115 14.79 1.45 3.79
N SER A 116 13.49 1.19 3.67
CA SER A 116 12.75 0.48 4.71
C SER A 116 11.88 -0.61 4.11
N TRP A 117 11.81 -1.75 4.78
CA TRP A 117 11.13 -2.97 4.39
C TRP A 117 9.76 -2.70 3.76
N GLN A 118 9.72 -2.77 2.43
CA GLN A 118 8.53 -2.49 1.63
C GLN A 118 7.49 -3.57 1.90
N VAL A 119 6.41 -3.20 2.59
CA VAL A 119 5.13 -3.91 2.45
C VAL A 119 4.64 -3.52 1.06
N PRO A 120 4.50 -4.46 0.10
CA PRO A 120 4.13 -4.08 -1.26
C PRO A 120 2.75 -3.42 -1.25
N ASP A 121 2.66 -2.22 -1.81
CA ASP A 121 1.41 -1.45 -1.92
C ASP A 121 0.27 -2.34 -2.42
N GLY A 122 -0.90 -2.23 -1.79
CA GLY A 122 -2.10 -2.93 -2.24
C GLY A 122 -2.52 -2.40 -3.62
N PRO A 123 -3.08 -3.24 -4.51
CA PRO A 123 -3.49 -2.85 -5.87
C PRO A 123 -4.61 -1.79 -5.95
N LEU A 124 -5.15 -1.32 -4.81
CA LEU A 124 -6.06 -0.16 -4.76
C LEU A 124 -5.36 1.12 -4.25
N SER A 125 -4.04 1.08 -4.06
CA SER A 125 -3.28 2.29 -3.74
C SER A 125 -3.47 3.32 -4.86
N PRO A 126 -3.78 4.58 -4.55
CA PRO A 126 -4.00 5.61 -5.57
C PRO A 126 -2.74 5.92 -6.40
N SER A 127 -1.58 5.37 -6.03
CA SER A 127 -0.35 5.38 -6.82
C SER A 127 -0.31 4.38 -7.99
N LEU A 128 -1.27 3.46 -8.10
CA LEU A 128 -1.38 2.53 -9.23
C LEU A 128 -2.55 2.94 -10.16
N PRO A 129 -2.30 3.40 -11.39
CA PRO A 129 -3.35 3.72 -12.36
C PRO A 129 -4.04 2.48 -12.96
N SER A 130 -3.75 1.28 -12.47
CA SER A 130 -4.42 0.07 -12.92
C SER A 130 -5.70 -0.13 -12.11
N SER A 131 -6.82 0.30 -12.70
CA SER A 131 -8.06 -0.50 -12.58
C SER A 131 -7.64 -1.96 -12.67
N LEU A 132 -7.97 -2.78 -11.66
CA LEU A 132 -7.64 -4.20 -11.57
C LEU A 132 -8.41 -4.95 -12.66
N GLY A 133 -8.04 -4.70 -13.91
CA GLY A 133 -8.60 -5.31 -15.08
C GLY A 133 -8.00 -6.71 -15.23
N SER A 134 -8.85 -7.71 -15.09
CA SER A 134 -8.70 -8.99 -15.77
C SER A 134 -7.48 -9.85 -15.36
N MET A 135 -7.28 -10.06 -14.05
CA MET A 135 -6.52 -11.22 -13.56
C MET A 135 -7.33 -12.19 -12.70
N ALA A 136 -8.56 -11.82 -12.29
CA ALA A 136 -9.42 -12.68 -11.51
C ALA A 136 -9.88 -13.90 -12.34
N GLN A 137 -9.33 -15.08 -12.04
CA GLN A 137 -9.70 -16.34 -12.68
C GLN A 137 -11.16 -16.73 -12.41
N PHE A 138 -11.73 -16.29 -11.29
CA PHE A 138 -13.09 -16.59 -10.85
C PHE A 138 -14.05 -15.40 -10.92
N GLY A 139 -13.60 -14.26 -11.47
CA GLY A 139 -14.40 -13.04 -11.59
C GLY A 139 -14.55 -12.27 -10.26
N GLU A 140 -15.19 -11.11 -10.33
CA GLU A 140 -15.50 -10.31 -9.14
C GLU A 140 -16.44 -11.08 -8.19
N PRO A 141 -16.16 -11.11 -6.88
CA PRO A 141 -17.02 -11.81 -5.93
C PRO A 141 -18.40 -11.15 -5.86
N SER A 142 -19.46 -11.99 -5.86
CA SER A 142 -20.84 -11.52 -5.68
C SER A 142 -20.97 -10.67 -4.41
N PRO A 143 -21.69 -9.53 -4.44
CA PRO A 143 -21.89 -8.70 -3.24
C PRO A 143 -22.46 -9.49 -2.05
N GLN A 144 -23.30 -10.49 -2.31
CA GLN A 144 -23.85 -11.36 -1.27
C GLN A 144 -22.79 -12.25 -0.62
N HIS A 145 -21.83 -12.76 -1.41
CA HIS A 145 -20.72 -13.57 -0.92
C HIS A 145 -19.75 -12.74 -0.08
N CYS A 146 -19.49 -11.50 -0.50
CA CYS A 146 -18.67 -10.56 0.26
C CYS A 146 -19.32 -10.25 1.61
N ALA A 147 -20.61 -9.91 1.62
CA ALA A 147 -21.36 -9.63 2.84
C ALA A 147 -21.40 -10.85 3.78
N ALA A 148 -21.60 -12.06 3.25
CA ALA A 148 -21.63 -13.29 4.04
C ALA A 148 -20.30 -13.59 4.76
N LEU A 149 -19.17 -13.09 4.25
CA LEU A 149 -17.84 -13.24 4.86
C LEU A 149 -17.33 -11.93 5.50
N GLY A 150 -18.16 -10.88 5.57
CA GLY A 150 -17.77 -9.57 6.07
C GLY A 150 -16.63 -8.91 5.29
N SER A 151 -16.48 -9.23 4.00
CA SER A 151 -15.51 -8.59 3.12
C SER A 151 -16.06 -7.26 2.59
N LEU A 152 -15.21 -6.25 2.54
CA LEU A 152 -15.49 -4.88 2.08
C LEU A 152 -14.65 -4.59 0.82
N PRO A 153 -15.09 -5.00 -0.39
CA PRO A 153 -14.23 -5.04 -1.58
C PRO A 153 -13.69 -3.66 -2.00
N LEU A 154 -14.52 -2.61 -1.89
CA LEU A 154 -14.15 -1.24 -2.25
C LEU A 154 -13.11 -0.62 -1.30
N ARG A 155 -12.93 -1.20 -0.12
CA ARG A 155 -11.93 -0.80 0.87
C ARG A 155 -10.74 -1.75 0.95
N ASP A 156 -10.81 -2.87 0.22
CA ASP A 156 -9.87 -3.98 0.36
C ASP A 156 -9.74 -4.45 1.83
N ASP A 157 -10.88 -4.56 2.51
CA ASP A 157 -10.94 -4.70 3.97
C ASP A 157 -11.92 -5.78 4.43
N PHE A 158 -11.93 -6.07 5.72
CA PHE A 158 -12.88 -6.96 6.38
C PHE A 158 -13.52 -6.26 7.59
N GLU A 159 -14.79 -6.56 7.86
CA GLU A 159 -15.49 -6.05 9.04
C GLU A 159 -14.84 -6.50 10.35
N ARG A 160 -14.26 -7.70 10.35
CA ARG A 160 -13.44 -8.22 11.44
C ARG A 160 -12.10 -8.68 10.91
N GLU A 161 -11.04 -8.09 11.43
CA GLU A 161 -9.70 -8.38 10.97
C GLU A 161 -9.08 -9.55 11.73
N TRP A 162 -7.96 -10.06 11.20
CA TRP A 162 -7.14 -10.98 11.97
C TRP A 162 -6.51 -10.24 13.16
N ASP A 163 -6.60 -10.85 14.34
CA ASP A 163 -6.14 -10.28 15.60
C ASP A 163 -6.75 -8.89 15.84
N ASN A 164 -8.08 -8.83 15.86
CA ASN A 164 -8.87 -7.59 16.00
C ASN A 164 -8.76 -6.93 17.38
N GLU A 165 -8.12 -7.59 18.34
CA GLU A 165 -7.87 -7.06 19.69
C GLU A 165 -6.44 -6.54 19.82
N ALA A 166 -5.63 -6.57 18.76
CA ALA A 166 -4.25 -6.11 18.78
C ALA A 166 -4.15 -4.63 19.21
N GLU A 167 -5.13 -3.82 18.83
CA GLU A 167 -5.25 -2.41 19.18
C GLU A 167 -5.43 -2.22 20.70
N CYS A 168 -6.01 -3.19 21.42
CA CYS A 168 -6.18 -3.11 22.87
C CYS A 168 -4.85 -3.07 23.62
N ALA A 169 -3.79 -3.71 23.07
CA ALA A 169 -2.47 -3.72 23.68
C ALA A 169 -1.76 -2.36 23.59
N VAL A 170 -2.09 -1.55 22.57
CA VAL A 170 -1.50 -0.23 22.34
C VAL A 170 -2.40 0.93 22.76
N ALA A 171 -3.71 0.71 22.89
CA ALA A 171 -4.69 1.72 23.31
C ALA A 171 -4.35 2.45 24.62
N PRO A 172 -3.83 1.79 25.68
CA PRO A 172 -3.49 2.48 26.93
C PRO A 172 -2.09 3.15 26.91
N LEU A 173 -1.35 3.06 25.81
CA LEU A 173 -0.01 3.65 25.72
C LEU A 173 -0.08 5.17 25.73
N PHE A 174 0.53 5.78 26.73
CA PHE A 174 0.73 7.22 26.82
C PHE A 174 2.20 7.52 27.08
N LEU A 175 2.75 8.56 26.43
CA LEU A 175 4.14 9.00 26.61
C LEU A 175 4.20 10.14 27.62
N HIS A 176 4.84 9.92 28.77
CA HIS A 176 5.08 10.95 29.77
C HIS A 176 6.54 11.39 29.66
N SER A 177 6.78 12.54 29.03
CA SER A 177 8.14 13.02 28.75
C SER A 177 8.98 13.37 29.98
N GLN A 178 8.36 13.49 31.16
CA GLN A 178 9.04 13.79 32.42
C GLN A 178 9.17 12.58 33.36
N ASP A 179 8.27 11.61 33.25
CA ASP A 179 8.17 10.50 34.21
C ASP A 179 8.60 9.15 33.62
N ASP A 180 8.57 8.99 32.29
CA ASP A 180 8.96 7.73 31.66
C ASP A 180 10.48 7.56 31.73
N GLU A 181 10.92 6.52 32.44
CA GLU A 181 12.32 6.10 32.43
C GLU A 181 12.66 5.37 31.11
N ASP A 182 13.95 5.22 30.81
CA ASP A 182 14.41 4.51 29.59
C ASP A 182 13.80 3.10 29.47
N ILE A 183 13.57 2.43 30.61
CA ILE A 183 12.95 1.10 30.63
C ILE A 183 11.46 1.13 30.27
N ASP A 184 10.73 2.16 30.70
CA ASP A 184 9.32 2.36 30.36
C ASP A 184 9.18 2.67 28.87
N ILE A 185 10.04 3.56 28.35
CA ILE A 185 10.09 3.87 26.93
C ILE A 185 10.39 2.60 26.12
N ALA A 186 11.38 1.80 26.53
CA ALA A 186 11.72 0.55 25.86
C ALA A 186 10.56 -0.46 25.88
N LEU A 187 9.85 -0.59 27.01
CA LEU A 187 8.68 -1.46 27.12
C LEU A 187 7.56 -1.03 26.17
N LYS A 188 7.25 0.26 26.12
CA LYS A 188 6.23 0.82 25.21
C LYS A 188 6.62 0.61 23.75
N LEU A 189 7.89 0.78 23.41
CA LEU A 189 8.41 0.50 22.06
C LEU A 189 8.25 -0.99 21.69
N VAL A 190 8.48 -1.91 22.62
CA VAL A 190 8.24 -3.35 22.39
C VAL A 190 6.76 -3.65 22.17
N GLN A 191 5.86 -3.04 22.94
CA GLN A 191 4.42 -3.19 22.74
C GLN A 191 3.98 -2.67 21.36
N VAL A 192 4.52 -1.53 20.93
CA VAL A 192 4.30 -1.02 19.58
C VAL A 192 4.87 -1.97 18.52
N ASP A 193 6.09 -2.49 18.68
CA ASP A 193 6.66 -3.45 17.72
C ASP A 193 5.81 -4.73 17.60
N MET A 194 5.26 -5.22 18.71
CA MET A 194 4.31 -6.34 18.69
C MET A 194 3.07 -6.01 17.86
N TYR A 195 2.48 -4.84 18.04
CA TYR A 195 1.34 -4.37 17.23
C TYR A 195 1.71 -4.24 15.75
N LEU A 196 2.89 -3.72 15.42
CA LEU A 196 3.36 -3.62 14.03
C LEU A 196 3.52 -5.00 13.36
N ARG A 197 3.90 -6.03 14.11
CA ARG A 197 3.90 -7.41 13.59
C ARG A 197 2.48 -7.87 13.27
N SER A 198 1.50 -7.54 14.11
CA SER A 198 0.10 -7.87 13.83
C SER A 198 -0.42 -7.16 12.57
N LEU A 199 -0.10 -5.88 12.39
CA LEU A 199 -0.42 -5.14 11.17
C LEU A 199 0.19 -5.77 9.91
N ARG A 200 1.48 -6.12 9.93
CA ARG A 200 2.14 -6.81 8.80
C ARG A 200 1.44 -8.12 8.45
N GLU A 201 1.07 -8.90 9.45
CA GLU A 201 0.43 -10.20 9.28
C GLU A 201 -1.00 -10.05 8.75
N ARG A 202 -1.70 -8.96 9.14
CA ARG A 202 -3.01 -8.58 8.61
C ARG A 202 -2.94 -8.16 7.14
N SER A 203 -2.01 -7.26 6.78
CA SER A 203 -1.76 -6.88 5.37
C SER A 203 -1.38 -8.10 4.52
N ARG A 204 -0.54 -9.01 5.05
CA ARG A 204 -0.18 -10.25 4.36
C ARG A 204 -1.39 -11.14 4.09
N ARG A 205 -2.29 -11.32 5.07
CA ARG A 205 -3.51 -12.12 4.88
C ARG A 205 -4.46 -11.51 3.87
N LYS A 206 -4.70 -10.19 3.90
CA LYS A 206 -5.53 -9.50 2.91
C LYS A 206 -4.99 -9.72 1.49
N ARG A 207 -3.66 -9.58 1.32
CA ARG A 207 -2.97 -9.91 0.06
C ARG A 207 -3.25 -11.35 -0.38
N VAL A 208 -3.02 -12.33 0.49
CA VAL A 208 -3.25 -13.76 0.16
C VAL A 208 -4.70 -14.03 -0.23
N VAL A 209 -5.68 -13.47 0.49
CA VAL A 209 -7.11 -13.67 0.17
C VAL A 209 -7.45 -13.19 -1.23
N ARG A 210 -6.93 -12.01 -1.60
CA ARG A 210 -7.13 -11.42 -2.93
C ARG A 210 -6.36 -12.18 -4.01
N ASP A 211 -5.05 -12.36 -3.82
CA ASP A 211 -4.18 -12.98 -4.82
C ASP A 211 -4.67 -14.38 -5.19
N PHE A 212 -5.07 -15.19 -4.20
CA PHE A 212 -5.58 -16.53 -4.42
C PHE A 212 -7.09 -16.58 -4.65
N GLU A 213 -7.78 -15.44 -4.71
CA GLU A 213 -9.23 -15.36 -4.92
C GLU A 213 -10.04 -16.28 -3.99
N LEU A 214 -9.69 -16.27 -2.71
CA LEU A 214 -10.21 -17.25 -1.75
C LEU A 214 -11.73 -17.13 -1.54
N ILE A 215 -12.30 -15.92 -1.65
CA ILE A 215 -13.74 -15.68 -1.50
C ILE A 215 -14.53 -16.38 -2.63
N PRO A 216 -14.31 -16.07 -3.93
CA PRO A 216 -14.95 -16.81 -5.02
C PRO A 216 -14.71 -18.32 -4.95
N LEU A 217 -13.48 -18.73 -4.63
CA LEU A 217 -13.11 -20.15 -4.52
C LEU A 217 -13.88 -20.89 -3.42
N PHE A 218 -14.11 -20.24 -2.28
CA PHE A 218 -14.85 -20.83 -1.16
C PHE A 218 -16.28 -21.16 -1.57
N PHE A 219 -17.01 -20.20 -2.12
CA PHE A 219 -18.40 -20.39 -2.54
C PHE A 219 -18.53 -21.35 -3.73
N LYS A 220 -17.59 -21.30 -4.69
CA LYS A 220 -17.56 -22.27 -5.79
C LYS A 220 -17.41 -23.71 -5.30
N LYS A 221 -16.50 -23.95 -4.34
CA LYS A 221 -16.32 -25.27 -3.73
C LYS A 221 -17.58 -25.73 -2.99
N GLU A 222 -18.24 -24.82 -2.29
CA GLU A 222 -19.48 -25.14 -1.57
C GLU A 222 -20.62 -25.49 -2.53
N GLN A 223 -20.77 -24.73 -3.62
CA GLN A 223 -21.72 -25.03 -4.69
C GLN A 223 -21.42 -26.39 -5.34
N ASP A 224 -20.15 -26.69 -5.65
CA ASP A 224 -19.74 -27.97 -6.21
C ASP A 224 -20.05 -29.15 -5.29
N ARG A 225 -19.96 -28.97 -3.97
CA ARG A 225 -20.32 -29.99 -2.97
C ARG A 225 -21.82 -30.25 -2.92
N GLN A 226 -22.64 -29.22 -3.06
CA GLN A 226 -24.10 -29.36 -3.05
C GLN A 226 -24.63 -30.08 -4.29
N HIS A 227 -23.99 -29.92 -5.45
CA HIS A 227 -24.44 -30.50 -6.72
C HIS A 227 -23.86 -31.89 -7.03
N GLN A 228 -22.84 -32.34 -6.30
CA GLN A 228 -22.21 -33.65 -6.53
C GLN A 228 -22.76 -34.73 -5.60
N GLN A 229 -23.35 -35.78 -6.18
CA GLN A 229 -23.57 -37.02 -5.44
C GLN A 229 -22.22 -37.63 -4.99
N PRO A 230 -22.16 -38.31 -3.84
CA PRO A 230 -20.92 -38.84 -3.26
C PRO A 230 -20.34 -39.98 -4.11
N ARG A 231 -19.70 -39.64 -5.22
CA ARG A 231 -18.83 -40.55 -5.97
C ARG A 231 -17.42 -40.41 -5.43
N LYS A 232 -16.70 -41.53 -5.30
CA LYS A 232 -15.27 -41.53 -5.01
C LYS A 232 -14.55 -40.81 -6.16
N LYS A 233 -14.39 -39.49 -6.06
CA LYS A 233 -13.50 -38.75 -6.95
C LYS A 233 -12.10 -39.30 -6.73
N HIS A 234 -11.50 -39.82 -7.80
CA HIS A 234 -10.05 -40.02 -7.80
C HIS A 234 -9.44 -38.65 -7.50
N LYS A 235 -8.65 -38.54 -6.43
CA LYS A 235 -8.05 -37.28 -6.01
C LYS A 235 -7.24 -36.74 -7.19
N ASP A 236 -7.58 -35.54 -7.65
CA ASP A 236 -6.90 -34.93 -8.79
C ASP A 236 -5.41 -34.80 -8.44
N GLU A 237 -4.52 -35.30 -9.30
CA GLU A 237 -3.08 -35.23 -9.05
C GLU A 237 -2.62 -33.78 -8.80
N ARG A 238 -3.28 -32.82 -9.46
CA ARG A 238 -3.06 -31.40 -9.24
C ARG A 238 -3.40 -30.97 -7.82
N GLU A 239 -4.52 -31.44 -7.29
CA GLU A 239 -4.95 -31.15 -5.93
C GLU A 239 -3.99 -31.75 -4.89
N VAL A 240 -3.50 -32.98 -5.14
CA VAL A 240 -2.49 -33.62 -4.28
C VAL A 240 -1.19 -32.81 -4.24
N VAL A 241 -0.71 -32.35 -5.39
CA VAL A 241 0.52 -31.54 -5.46
C VAL A 241 0.32 -30.18 -4.80
N SER A 242 -0.82 -29.53 -5.07
CA SER A 242 -1.19 -28.25 -4.45
C SER A 242 -1.25 -28.34 -2.92
N GLU A 243 -1.87 -29.40 -2.38
CA GLU A 243 -1.95 -29.63 -0.94
C GLU A 243 -0.57 -29.81 -0.29
N LYS A 244 0.33 -30.55 -0.94
CA LYS A 244 1.72 -30.71 -0.47
C LYS A 244 2.51 -29.41 -0.49
N LEU A 245 2.19 -28.50 -1.41
CA LEU A 245 2.87 -27.21 -1.58
C LEU A 245 2.15 -26.06 -0.88
N ARG A 246 1.06 -26.33 -0.15
CA ARG A 246 0.30 -25.30 0.56
C ARG A 246 1.16 -24.50 1.54
N GLY A 247 2.12 -25.13 2.21
CA GLY A 247 3.01 -24.44 3.15
C GLY A 247 3.95 -23.42 2.48
N VAL A 248 4.29 -23.62 1.20
CA VAL A 248 5.15 -22.71 0.43
C VAL A 248 4.36 -21.69 -0.37
N SER A 249 3.04 -21.86 -0.51
CA SER A 249 2.19 -20.94 -1.28
C SER A 249 2.15 -19.54 -0.66
N GLN A 250 2.46 -19.41 0.64
CA GLN A 250 2.52 -18.12 1.33
C GLN A 250 3.71 -17.23 0.91
N PHE A 251 4.71 -17.80 0.23
CA PHE A 251 5.91 -17.09 -0.23
C PHE A 251 5.89 -16.79 -1.73
N GLN A 252 4.74 -17.01 -2.38
CA GLN A 252 4.55 -16.91 -3.82
C GLN A 252 3.26 -16.16 -4.10
N THR A 253 3.23 -15.39 -5.18
CA THR A 253 1.96 -14.92 -5.74
C THR A 253 1.14 -16.12 -6.22
N ALA A 254 -0.17 -15.96 -6.36
CA ALA A 254 -1.03 -17.05 -6.82
C ALA A 254 -0.65 -17.54 -8.24
N SER A 255 -0.21 -16.64 -9.12
CA SER A 255 0.28 -16.97 -10.46
C SER A 255 1.56 -17.81 -10.42
N GLU A 256 2.55 -17.39 -9.62
CA GLU A 256 3.78 -18.14 -9.42
C GLU A 256 3.52 -19.52 -8.83
N HIS A 257 2.65 -19.59 -7.80
CA HIS A 257 2.27 -20.85 -7.18
C HIS A 257 1.56 -21.78 -8.18
N HIS A 258 0.64 -21.24 -8.97
CA HIS A 258 -0.04 -22.00 -10.02
C HIS A 258 0.96 -22.54 -11.06
N ASN A 259 1.91 -21.71 -11.49
CA ASN A 259 2.94 -22.08 -12.45
C ASN A 259 3.89 -23.14 -11.90
N LEU A 260 4.24 -23.06 -10.61
CA LEU A 260 5.02 -24.09 -9.93
C LEU A 260 4.30 -25.44 -9.93
N VAL A 261 3.03 -25.47 -9.49
CA VAL A 261 2.21 -26.69 -9.48
C VAL A 261 2.10 -27.29 -10.89
N LYS A 262 1.80 -26.46 -11.89
CA LYS A 262 1.71 -26.87 -13.30
C LYS A 262 3.02 -27.46 -13.81
N SER A 263 4.15 -26.83 -13.48
CA SER A 263 5.47 -27.26 -13.91
C SER A 263 5.87 -28.60 -13.29
N LEU A 264 5.56 -28.83 -12.01
CA LEU A 264 5.83 -30.10 -11.34
C LEU A 264 5.00 -31.26 -11.89
N LEU A 265 3.73 -31.01 -12.23
CA LEU A 265 2.89 -32.01 -12.90
C LEU A 265 3.45 -32.35 -14.29
N LYS A 266 3.83 -31.33 -15.06
CA LYS A 266 4.45 -31.52 -16.38
C LYS A 266 5.77 -32.28 -16.27
N GLU A 267 6.60 -31.96 -15.29
CA GLU A 267 7.85 -32.66 -15.02
C GLU A 267 7.60 -34.15 -14.72
N LYS A 268 6.64 -34.46 -13.84
CA LYS A 268 6.24 -35.85 -13.53
C LYS A 268 5.79 -36.60 -14.78
N GLN A 269 4.95 -35.98 -15.61
CA GLN A 269 4.48 -36.55 -16.88
C GLN A 269 5.64 -36.81 -17.85
N LEU A 270 6.55 -35.86 -18.01
CA LEU A 270 7.73 -36.00 -18.86
C LEU A 270 8.65 -37.12 -18.35
N ARG A 271 8.88 -37.22 -17.04
CA ARG A 271 9.67 -38.31 -16.44
C ARG A 271 9.04 -39.67 -16.69
N ALA A 272 7.72 -39.79 -16.58
CA ALA A 272 7.00 -41.03 -16.90
C ALA A 272 7.14 -41.38 -18.39
N ARG A 273 6.95 -40.39 -19.28
CA ARG A 273 7.10 -40.56 -20.73
C ARG A 273 8.53 -40.95 -21.12
N ILE A 274 9.55 -40.36 -20.50
CA ILE A 274 10.96 -40.74 -20.74
C ILE A 274 11.19 -42.20 -20.33
N LYS A 275 10.72 -42.61 -19.14
CA LYS A 275 10.84 -44.02 -18.70
C LYS A 275 10.17 -44.99 -19.67
N GLU A 276 9.00 -44.61 -20.18
CA GLU A 276 8.25 -45.38 -21.17
C GLU A 276 9.03 -45.51 -22.49
N LEU A 277 9.51 -44.39 -23.04
CA LEU A 277 10.30 -44.36 -24.28
C LEU A 277 11.61 -45.16 -24.15
N VAL A 278 12.28 -45.07 -23.01
CA VAL A 278 13.48 -45.89 -22.72
C VAL A 278 13.11 -47.37 -22.69
N ARG A 279 11.94 -47.75 -22.15
CA ARG A 279 11.45 -49.13 -22.16
C ARG A 279 11.23 -49.63 -23.59
N TYR A 280 10.63 -48.83 -24.46
CA TYR A 280 10.43 -49.19 -25.87
C TYR A 280 11.75 -49.44 -26.58
N ARG A 281 12.72 -48.52 -26.43
CA ARG A 281 14.06 -48.67 -27.01
C ARG A 281 14.77 -49.94 -26.53
N ARG A 282 14.65 -50.29 -25.25
CA ARG A 282 15.21 -51.54 -24.69
C ARG A 282 14.57 -52.81 -25.26
N ASN A 283 13.34 -52.73 -25.74
CA ASN A 283 12.63 -53.84 -26.38
C ASN A 283 12.74 -53.81 -27.91
N GLY A 284 13.65 -53.00 -28.46
CA GLY A 284 13.93 -52.94 -29.89
C GLY A 284 12.96 -52.08 -30.71
N ILE A 285 12.00 -51.41 -30.07
CA ILE A 285 11.03 -50.54 -30.75
C ILE A 285 11.71 -49.22 -31.10
N ARG A 286 11.67 -48.88 -32.38
CA ARG A 286 12.34 -47.69 -32.93
C ARG A 286 11.36 -46.66 -33.49
N HIS A 287 10.13 -47.06 -33.76
CA HIS A 287 9.08 -46.20 -34.31
C HIS A 287 7.95 -45.96 -33.30
N VAL A 288 7.33 -44.78 -33.35
CA VAL A 288 6.29 -44.38 -32.37
C VAL A 288 5.00 -45.17 -32.61
N GLU A 289 4.73 -45.49 -33.87
CA GLU A 289 3.56 -46.24 -34.33
C GLU A 289 3.51 -47.65 -33.71
N GLU A 290 4.67 -48.27 -33.54
CA GLU A 290 4.84 -49.63 -32.97
C GLU A 290 4.56 -49.67 -31.45
N CYS A 291 4.56 -48.51 -30.77
CA CYS A 291 4.41 -48.45 -29.31
C CYS A 291 3.05 -48.99 -28.85
N TYR A 292 1.98 -48.69 -29.59
CA TYR A 292 0.62 -49.11 -29.26
C TYR A 292 0.45 -50.62 -29.35
N GLU A 293 0.97 -51.24 -30.42
CA GLU A 293 0.93 -52.69 -30.59
C GLU A 293 1.72 -53.42 -29.51
N PHE A 294 2.89 -52.89 -29.14
CA PHE A 294 3.68 -53.46 -28.06
C PHE A 294 2.98 -53.38 -26.70
N ASP A 295 2.35 -52.25 -26.37
CA ASP A 295 1.63 -52.08 -25.11
C ASP A 295 0.39 -52.96 -25.03
N THR A 296 -0.38 -53.08 -26.12
CA THR A 296 -1.55 -53.98 -26.18
C THR A 296 -1.13 -55.46 -26.05
N ALA A 297 -0.06 -55.88 -26.73
CA ALA A 297 0.51 -57.22 -26.59
C ALA A 297 1.05 -57.47 -25.18
N ARG A 298 1.69 -56.49 -24.55
CA ARG A 298 2.17 -56.57 -23.16
C ARG A 298 1.01 -56.70 -22.18
N ALA A 299 -0.02 -55.86 -22.29
CA ALA A 299 -1.18 -55.90 -21.41
C ALA A 299 -1.91 -57.25 -21.50
N ARG A 300 -2.03 -57.82 -22.71
CA ARG A 300 -2.57 -59.19 -22.90
C ARG A 300 -1.73 -60.25 -22.19
N ARG A 301 -0.39 -60.15 -22.24
CA ARG A 301 0.52 -61.07 -21.53
C ARG A 301 0.43 -60.94 -20.01
N GLU A 302 0.34 -59.72 -19.47
CA GLU A 302 0.19 -59.50 -18.03
C GLU A 302 -1.15 -60.05 -17.51
N LYS A 303 -2.27 -59.77 -18.19
CA LYS A 303 -3.57 -60.35 -17.84
C LYS A 303 -3.52 -61.89 -17.77
N ARG A 304 -2.92 -62.54 -18.77
CA ARG A 304 -2.77 -64.01 -18.79
C ARG A 304 -1.94 -64.54 -17.61
N LYS A 305 -0.89 -63.82 -17.19
CA LYS A 305 -0.08 -64.17 -16.01
C LYS A 305 -0.86 -64.00 -14.71
N ASP A 306 -1.67 -62.95 -14.60
CA ASP A 306 -2.50 -62.71 -13.41
C ASP A 306 -3.59 -63.76 -13.24
N PHE A 307 -4.22 -64.20 -14.33
CA PHE A 307 -5.19 -65.32 -14.28
C PHE A 307 -4.53 -66.63 -13.82
N LYS A 308 -3.29 -66.90 -14.23
CA LYS A 308 -2.54 -68.11 -13.85
C LYS A 308 -2.00 -68.08 -12.41
N LYS A 309 -1.99 -66.91 -11.76
CA LYS A 309 -1.63 -66.75 -10.34
C LYS A 309 -2.83 -66.82 -9.38
N LYS A 310 -4.05 -66.72 -9.90
CA LYS A 310 -5.30 -66.68 -9.12
C LYS A 310 -6.11 -67.99 -9.15
N GLY A 311 -5.77 -68.91 -10.05
CA GLY A 311 -6.27 -70.29 -10.05
C GLY A 311 -5.17 -71.24 -9.63
#